data_AF-A0A926ZCJ4-F1
#
_entry.id   AF-A0A926ZCJ4-F1
#
_cell.length_a   1.000
_cell.length_b   1.000
_cell.length_c   1.000
_cell.angle_alpha   90.00
_cell.angle_beta   90.00
_cell.angle_gamma   90.00
#
_symmetry.space_group_name_H-M   'P 1'
#
loop_
_entity.id
_entity.type
_entity.pdbx_description
1 polymer ?
#
loop_
_entity_poly.entity_id
_entity_poly.type
_entity_poly.pdbx_seq_one_letter_code
_entity_poly.pdbx_strand_id
1 'polypeptide(L)'
;MVKAHGRWRRIEQGLDELGYHQPNTSAVERFNATARRMNAHQVRRSLAFSHRVDTRWALAWWSVCVYNWVRPHRSLRQRLQQPQGKRLYQQRTPAIAMGLTNQIWNVSDLLRYVVYP
;
A
#
# COMPACT_ATOMS: atom_id res chain seq x y z
N MET A 1 15.93 -2.37 17.11
CA MET A 1 16.18 -3.54 16.24
C MET A 1 15.45 -3.36 14.92
N VAL A 2 16.18 -3.07 13.84
CA VAL A 2 15.61 -2.94 12.50
C VAL A 2 15.23 -4.35 12.01
N LYS A 3 13.93 -4.68 12.01
CA LYS A 3 13.45 -5.98 11.54
C LYS A 3 13.57 -6.05 10.02
N ALA A 4 14.22 -7.07 9.49
CA ALA A 4 14.22 -7.35 8.05
C ALA A 4 12.81 -7.81 7.62
N HIS A 5 12.13 -7.02 6.79
CA HIS A 5 10.79 -7.29 6.30
C HIS A 5 10.86 -8.23 5.06
N GLY A 6 9.88 -9.13 4.87
CA GLY A 6 9.68 -9.83 3.58
C GLY A 6 10.13 -11.29 3.43
N ARG A 7 10.55 -12.01 4.50
CA ARG A 7 10.81 -13.47 4.39
C ARG A 7 9.50 -14.27 4.38
N TRP A 8 9.37 -15.24 3.46
CA TRP A 8 8.17 -16.09 3.32
C TRP A 8 7.69 -16.71 4.64
N ARG A 9 8.59 -17.32 5.43
CA ARG A 9 8.25 -17.87 6.75
C ARG A 9 7.59 -16.88 7.70
N ARG A 10 7.99 -15.60 7.65
CA ARG A 10 7.36 -14.56 8.49
C ARG A 10 6.00 -14.13 7.96
N ILE A 11 5.83 -14.14 6.64
CA ILE A 11 4.53 -13.86 6.02
C ILE A 11 3.55 -14.96 6.43
N GLU A 12 3.95 -16.23 6.33
CA GLU A 12 3.16 -17.39 6.77
C GLU A 12 2.80 -17.29 8.26
N GLN A 13 3.80 -17.06 9.12
CA GLN A 13 3.55 -16.89 10.56
C GLN A 13 2.58 -15.74 10.86
N GLY A 14 2.73 -14.60 10.16
CA GLY A 14 1.81 -13.47 10.31
C GLY A 14 0.39 -13.78 9.82
N LEU A 15 0.25 -14.58 8.76
CA LEU A 15 -1.07 -15.04 8.30
C LEU A 15 -1.73 -15.98 9.30
N ASP A 16 -0.97 -16.89 9.91
CA ASP A 16 -1.46 -17.80 10.96
C ASP A 16 -1.89 -17.03 12.21
N GLU A 17 -1.09 -16.07 12.69
CA GLU A 17 -1.44 -15.21 13.83
C GLU A 17 -2.73 -14.40 13.58
N LEU A 18 -2.99 -14.02 12.32
CA LEU A 18 -4.20 -13.30 11.92
C LEU A 18 -5.39 -14.23 11.61
N GLY A 19 -5.21 -15.56 11.70
CA GLY A 19 -6.24 -16.55 11.36
C GLY A 19 -6.61 -16.60 9.87
N TYR A 20 -5.72 -16.11 9.00
CA TYR A 20 -5.93 -16.07 7.54
C TYR A 20 -5.54 -17.41 6.89
N HIS A 21 -6.34 -18.44 7.12
CA HIS A 21 -6.11 -19.77 6.53
C HIS A 21 -6.78 -19.95 5.16
N GLN A 22 -7.66 -19.03 4.76
CA GLN A 22 -8.28 -19.01 3.44
C GLN A 22 -8.07 -17.65 2.77
N PRO A 23 -7.71 -17.63 1.47
CA PRO A 23 -7.62 -16.38 0.71
C PRO A 23 -8.93 -15.61 0.77
N ASN A 24 -8.91 -14.40 1.31
CA ASN A 24 -10.07 -13.53 1.30
C ASN A 24 -10.23 -12.90 -0.08
N THR A 25 -11.12 -13.46 -0.90
CA THR A 25 -11.41 -12.97 -2.26
C THR A 25 -11.78 -11.49 -2.29
N SER A 26 -12.50 -10.99 -1.27
CA SER A 26 -12.86 -9.57 -1.21
C SER A 26 -11.65 -8.65 -1.05
N ALA A 27 -10.61 -9.10 -0.34
CA ALA A 27 -9.36 -8.35 -0.19
C ALA A 27 -8.57 -8.32 -1.51
N VAL A 28 -8.49 -9.46 -2.19
CA VAL A 28 -7.85 -9.58 -3.52
C VAL A 28 -8.55 -8.68 -4.54
N GLU A 29 -9.89 -8.73 -4.60
CA GLU A 29 -10.65 -7.92 -5.54
C GLU A 29 -10.59 -6.42 -5.24
N ARG A 30 -10.53 -6.04 -3.96
CA ARG A 30 -10.31 -4.63 -3.58
C ARG A 30 -8.94 -4.15 -4.04
N PHE A 31 -7.90 -4.96 -3.87
CA PHE A 31 -6.56 -4.65 -4.37
C PHE A 31 -6.56 -4.49 -5.89
N ASN A 32 -7.17 -5.43 -6.61
CA ASN A 32 -7.32 -5.36 -8.06
C ASN A 32 -8.05 -4.07 -8.47
N ALA A 33 -9.17 -3.73 -7.84
CA ALA A 33 -9.93 -2.52 -8.14
C ALA A 33 -9.10 -1.24 -7.93
N THR A 34 -8.31 -1.16 -6.86
CA THR A 34 -7.36 -0.06 -6.64
C THR A 34 -6.33 0.01 -7.75
N ALA A 35 -5.74 -1.12 -8.13
CA ALA A 35 -4.74 -1.18 -9.17
C ALA A 35 -5.30 -0.73 -10.53
N ARG A 36 -6.52 -1.15 -10.88
CA ARG A 36 -7.24 -0.68 -12.09
C ARG A 36 -7.48 0.84 -12.10
N ARG A 37 -7.69 1.47 -10.93
CA ARG A 37 -7.85 2.94 -10.85
C ARG A 37 -6.54 3.71 -10.99
N MET A 38 -5.41 3.07 -10.72
CA MET A 38 -4.10 3.73 -10.69
C MET A 38 -3.23 3.40 -11.91
N ASN A 39 -3.49 2.27 -12.58
CA ASN A 39 -2.71 1.78 -13.69
C ASN A 39 -3.59 1.59 -14.93
N ALA A 40 -3.36 2.43 -15.95
CA ALA A 40 -4.11 2.42 -17.21
C ALA A 40 -4.02 1.08 -17.96
N HIS A 41 -2.95 0.30 -17.76
CA HIS A 41 -2.76 -1.02 -18.38
C HIS A 41 -3.56 -2.13 -17.70
N GLN A 42 -4.10 -1.88 -16.50
CA GLN A 42 -4.92 -2.85 -15.76
C GLN A 42 -6.42 -2.55 -15.86
N VAL A 43 -6.80 -1.42 -16.45
CA VAL A 43 -8.20 -1.09 -16.71
C VAL A 43 -8.83 -2.13 -17.64
N ARG A 44 -10.05 -2.56 -17.30
CA ARG A 44 -10.80 -3.52 -18.13
C ARG A 44 -11.14 -2.88 -19.47
N ARG A 45 -10.85 -3.58 -20.58
CA ARG A 45 -11.07 -3.11 -21.96
C ARG A 45 -10.34 -1.78 -22.28
N SER A 46 -9.14 -1.62 -21.75
CA SER A 46 -8.27 -0.48 -22.07
C SER A 46 -7.61 -0.65 -23.45
N LEU A 47 -7.40 0.46 -24.15
CA LEU A 47 -6.49 0.52 -25.31
C LEU A 47 -5.04 0.83 -24.90
N ALA A 48 -4.79 1.10 -23.62
CA ALA A 48 -3.45 1.34 -23.11
C ALA A 48 -2.75 -0.01 -22.87
N PHE A 49 -2.02 -0.50 -23.87
CA PHE A 49 -1.20 -1.70 -23.75
C PHE A 49 0.22 -1.36 -23.30
N SER A 50 0.82 -2.25 -22.52
CA SER A 50 2.24 -2.18 -22.18
C SER A 50 2.97 -3.26 -22.95
N HIS A 51 3.72 -2.87 -23.98
CA HIS A 51 4.46 -3.82 -24.83
C HIS A 51 5.69 -4.40 -24.13
N ARG A 52 6.15 -3.76 -23.04
CA ARG A 52 7.33 -4.17 -22.27
C ARG A 52 6.93 -4.70 -20.90
N VAL A 53 7.44 -5.88 -20.57
CA VAL A 53 7.22 -6.52 -19.27
C VAL A 53 7.71 -5.62 -18.13
N ASP A 54 8.87 -4.98 -18.29
CA ASP A 54 9.45 -4.08 -17.29
C ASP A 54 8.52 -2.91 -16.93
N THR A 55 7.90 -2.30 -17.94
CA THR A 55 6.95 -1.19 -17.75
C THR A 55 5.74 -1.65 -16.94
N ARG A 56 5.23 -2.86 -17.21
CA ARG A 56 4.12 -3.45 -16.44
C ARG A 56 4.51 -3.66 -14.98
N TRP A 57 5.70 -4.20 -14.71
CA TRP A 57 6.20 -4.39 -13.35
C TRP A 57 6.40 -3.07 -12.62
N ALA A 58 7.05 -2.10 -13.25
CA ALA A 58 7.28 -0.78 -12.69
C ALA A 58 5.98 -0.09 -12.29
N LEU A 59 4.95 -0.12 -13.17
CA LEU A 59 3.66 0.51 -12.87
C LEU A 59 2.83 -0.26 -11.84
N ALA A 60 2.98 -1.58 -11.77
CA ALA A 60 2.38 -2.38 -10.70
C ALA A 60 2.98 -1.99 -9.34
N TRP A 61 4.32 -1.98 -9.23
CA TRP A 61 5.01 -1.55 -8.01
C TRP A 61 4.71 -0.10 -7.64
N TRP A 62 4.69 0.79 -8.63
CA TRP A 62 4.28 2.18 -8.44
C TRP A 62 2.90 2.29 -7.77
N SER A 63 1.93 1.53 -8.26
CA SER A 63 0.56 1.54 -7.72
C SER A 63 0.53 1.06 -6.28
N VAL A 64 1.24 -0.04 -5.98
CA VAL A 64 1.38 -0.59 -4.62
C VAL A 64 2.05 0.41 -3.67
N CYS A 65 3.18 0.97 -4.08
CA CYS A 65 3.96 1.89 -3.26
C CYS A 65 3.20 3.18 -2.96
N VAL A 66 2.59 3.80 -3.97
CA VAL A 66 1.81 5.03 -3.78
C VAL A 66 0.59 4.78 -2.90
N TYR A 67 -0.10 3.63 -3.04
CA TYR A 67 -1.22 3.28 -2.19
C TYR A 67 -0.82 3.12 -0.72
N ASN A 68 0.32 2.45 -0.46
CA ASN A 68 0.75 2.08 0.89
C ASN A 68 1.52 3.19 1.63
N TRP A 69 2.27 4.03 0.92
CA TRP A 69 3.19 4.99 1.54
C TRP A 69 2.75 6.44 1.39
N VAL A 70 2.08 6.78 0.28
CA VAL A 70 1.80 8.18 -0.09
C VAL A 70 0.35 8.58 0.19
N ARG A 71 -0.62 7.73 -0.14
CA ARG A 71 -2.05 8.08 -0.05
C ARG A 71 -2.63 7.77 1.35
N PRO A 72 -3.12 8.77 2.10
CA PRO A 72 -3.88 8.50 3.32
C PRO A 72 -5.27 7.94 3.00
N HIS A 73 -5.78 7.04 3.85
CA HIS A 73 -7.10 6.42 3.68
C HIS A 73 -8.04 6.79 4.80
N ARG A 74 -9.28 7.14 4.44
CA ARG A 74 -10.32 7.54 5.40
C ARG A 74 -10.66 6.44 6.42
N SER A 75 -10.56 5.16 6.04
CA SER A 75 -10.81 4.03 6.95
C SER A 75 -9.69 3.80 7.96
N LEU A 76 -8.48 4.32 7.70
CA LEU A 76 -7.31 4.12 8.57
C LEU A 76 -7.07 5.29 9.53
N ARG A 77 -7.74 6.42 9.32
CA ARG A 77 -7.57 7.61 10.17
C ARG A 77 -7.97 7.32 11.62
N GLN A 78 -7.21 7.85 12.56
CA GLN A 78 -7.50 7.75 13.98
C GLN A 78 -7.99 9.08 14.52
N ARG A 79 -8.89 9.06 15.50
CA ARG A 79 -9.34 10.28 16.16
C ARG A 79 -8.18 10.87 16.96
N LEU A 80 -7.96 12.17 16.85
CA LEU A 80 -6.97 12.86 17.68
C LEU A 80 -7.46 12.88 19.12
N GLN A 81 -6.54 12.67 20.07
CA GLN A 81 -6.84 12.80 21.50
C GLN A 81 -7.30 14.23 21.83
N GLN A 82 -6.65 15.22 21.22
CA GLN A 82 -7.03 16.63 21.31
C GLN A 82 -7.27 17.18 19.90
N PRO A 83 -8.49 17.67 19.59
CA PRO A 83 -8.78 18.36 18.35
C PRO A 83 -7.84 19.55 18.10
N GLN A 84 -7.39 19.69 16.85
CA GLN A 84 -6.63 20.87 16.41
C GLN A 84 -7.53 21.72 15.51
N GLY A 85 -8.33 22.60 16.14
CA GLY A 85 -9.39 23.34 15.45
C GLY A 85 -10.41 22.39 14.79
N LYS A 86 -10.61 22.52 13.48
CA LYS A 86 -11.51 21.63 12.71
C LYS A 86 -10.92 20.23 12.43
N ARG A 87 -9.64 20.01 12.72
CA ARG A 87 -8.97 18.73 12.48
C ARG A 87 -9.25 17.79 13.65
N LEU A 88 -10.12 16.82 13.41
CA LEU A 88 -10.53 15.79 14.39
C LEU A 88 -9.81 14.46 14.24
N TYR A 89 -9.16 14.22 13.09
CA TYR A 89 -8.56 12.94 12.75
C TYR A 89 -7.12 13.11 12.28
N GLN A 90 -6.27 12.18 12.69
CA GLN A 90 -4.94 11.98 12.13
C GLN A 90 -5.06 11.11 10.88
N GLN A 91 -4.60 11.63 9.75
CA GLN A 91 -4.53 10.88 8.50
C GLN A 91 -3.47 9.78 8.61
N ARG A 92 -3.77 8.59 8.08
CA ARG A 92 -2.86 7.44 8.11
C ARG A 92 -2.86 6.74 6.75
N THR A 93 -1.68 6.31 6.32
CA THR A 93 -1.48 5.38 5.21
C THR A 93 -1.43 3.94 5.76
N PRO A 94 -1.52 2.90 4.92
CA PRO A 94 -1.34 1.51 5.35
C PRO A 94 0.04 1.29 5.99
N ALA A 95 1.10 1.92 5.48
CA ALA A 95 2.43 1.82 6.07
C ALA A 95 2.47 2.40 7.50
N ILE A 96 1.77 3.49 7.79
CA ILE A 96 1.61 4.01 9.16
C ILE A 96 0.71 3.09 10.01
N ALA A 97 -0.34 2.52 9.41
CA ALA A 97 -1.22 1.55 10.09
C ALA A 97 -0.44 0.34 10.62
N MET A 98 0.51 -0.14 9.81
CA MET A 98 1.40 -1.26 10.11
C MET A 98 2.63 -0.89 10.95
N GLY A 99 2.87 0.39 11.24
CA GLY A 99 4.04 0.84 11.98
C GLY A 99 5.36 0.79 11.20
N LEU A 100 5.31 0.78 9.86
CA LEU A 100 6.49 0.78 8.99
C LEU A 100 7.13 2.18 8.86
N THR A 101 6.34 3.22 9.07
CA THR A 101 6.75 4.63 9.03
C THR A 101 5.87 5.45 9.95
N ASN A 102 6.40 6.57 10.45
CA ASN A 102 5.66 7.52 11.28
C ASN A 102 5.18 8.76 10.50
N GLN A 103 5.49 8.83 9.21
CA GLN A 103 5.13 9.95 8.35
C GLN A 103 4.50 9.47 7.04
N ILE A 104 3.58 10.29 6.51
CA ILE A 104 3.04 10.11 5.17
C ILE A 104 4.09 10.59 4.18
N TRP A 105 4.45 9.74 3.22
CA TRP A 105 5.44 10.11 2.22
C TRP A 105 4.78 10.93 1.12
N ASN A 106 5.54 11.81 0.50
CA ASN A 106 5.19 12.34 -0.81
C ASN A 106 5.83 11.47 -1.92
N VAL A 107 5.52 11.79 -3.18
CA VAL A 107 6.07 11.05 -4.32
C VAL A 107 7.60 11.15 -4.42
N SER A 108 8.17 12.31 -4.11
CA SER A 108 9.62 12.53 -4.12
C SER A 108 10.31 11.65 -3.08
N ASP A 109 9.76 11.57 -1.85
CA ASP A 109 10.30 10.71 -0.80
C ASP A 109 10.33 9.25 -1.26
N LEU A 110 9.23 8.79 -1.87
CA LEU A 110 9.12 7.43 -2.38
C LEU A 110 10.16 7.13 -3.46
N LEU A 111 10.38 8.04 -4.41
CA LEU A 111 11.34 7.86 -5.49
C LEU A 111 12.81 7.95 -5.03
N ARG A 112 13.08 8.68 -3.95
CA ARG A 112 14.42 8.84 -3.38
C ARG A 112 14.79 7.71 -2.41
N TYR A 113 13.80 6.97 -1.92
CA TYR A 113 14.04 5.92 -0.94
C TYR A 113 14.69 4.70 -1.58
N VAL A 114 15.94 4.43 -1.21
CA VAL A 114 16.69 3.27 -1.68
C VAL A 114 16.25 2.03 -0.91
N VAL A 115 15.70 1.05 -1.61
CA VAL A 115 15.43 -0.27 -1.04
C VAL A 115 16.72 -1.07 -1.10
N TYR A 116 17.34 -1.31 0.05
CA TYR A 116 18.48 -2.22 0.13
C TYR A 116 17.99 -3.67 -0.08
N PRO A 117 18.67 -4.46 -0.95
CA PRO A 117 18.35 -5.86 -1.15
C PRO A 117 18.62 -6.75 0.07
#